data_AF-A0A7X8CUV0-F1
#
_entry.id   AF-A0A7X8CUV0-F1
#
_cell.length_a   1.000
_cell.length_b   1.000
_cell.length_c   1.000
_cell.angle_alpha   90.00
_cell.angle_beta   90.00
_cell.angle_gamma   90.00
#
_symmetry.space_group_name_H-M   'P 1'
#
loop_
_entity.id
_entity.type
_entity.pdbx_description
1 polymer ?
#
loop_
_entity_poly.entity_id
_entity_poly.type
_entity_poly.pdbx_seq_one_letter_code
_entity_poly.pdbx_strand_id
1 'polypeptide(L)'
;RDGGQLLRHGAYLYMVGGCENFLAGTRVPMPTAERFDGSSWSNVGNITERFQLEAVSSGTYIFTLGGVAFGGTDPAVNTAEMYTAQTGTQAWDGKAGLPLDLSYSSAAHVQGHIFAFGGYDDADDKQDSILDYSISANSWTVCSTSLPRPVVGTSAVPWYDSSADRTYILVFGNHVAEGDPALDPQKGEPLFFDPQTAAVRVGTSLDDGDARNSSAVNLDGRVLLVCRNGDVWEYYPALDY
;
A
#
# COMPACT_ATOMS: atom_id res chain seq x y z
N ARG A 1 -4.03 -2.11 -15.50
CA ARG A 1 -4.53 -3.28 -14.75
C ARG A 1 -5.30 -2.74 -13.57
N ASP A 2 -6.56 -3.13 -13.42
CA ASP A 2 -7.36 -2.73 -12.26
C ASP A 2 -6.88 -3.49 -11.03
N GLY A 3 -6.73 -2.79 -9.90
CA GLY A 3 -6.28 -3.38 -8.63
C GLY A 3 -4.89 -4.04 -8.68
N GLY A 4 -4.06 -3.70 -9.67
CA GLY A 4 -2.65 -4.09 -9.70
C GLY A 4 -1.78 -2.99 -9.09
N GLN A 5 -0.53 -3.33 -8.77
CA GLN A 5 0.38 -2.41 -8.10
C GLN A 5 1.58 -2.06 -8.96
N LEU A 6 1.90 -0.76 -9.02
CA LEU A 6 3.09 -0.23 -9.69
C LEU A 6 4.08 0.27 -8.65
N LEU A 7 5.28 -0.30 -8.63
CA LEU A 7 6.31 0.10 -7.69
C LEU A 7 7.69 0.20 -8.34
N ARG A 8 8.58 0.98 -7.72
CA ARG A 8 10.00 1.00 -8.06
C ARG A 8 10.77 0.02 -7.20
N HIS A 9 11.63 -0.78 -7.82
CA HIS A 9 12.59 -1.63 -7.13
C HIS A 9 13.96 -1.55 -7.84
N GLY A 10 14.94 -0.99 -7.15
CA GLY A 10 16.23 -0.63 -7.74
C GLY A 10 16.09 0.37 -8.89
N ALA A 11 16.61 0.00 -10.07
CA ALA A 11 16.57 0.80 -11.29
C ALA A 11 15.30 0.56 -12.14
N TYR A 12 14.41 -0.33 -11.71
CA TYR A 12 13.30 -0.81 -12.52
C TYR A 12 11.95 -0.43 -11.94
N LEU A 13 10.93 -0.37 -12.79
CA LEU A 13 9.53 -0.38 -12.37
C LEU A 13 8.97 -1.80 -12.48
N TYR A 14 8.05 -2.12 -11.60
CA TYR A 14 7.35 -3.40 -11.57
C TYR A 14 5.85 -3.18 -11.54
N MET A 15 5.11 -3.91 -12.36
CA MET A 15 3.64 -3.99 -12.34
C MET A 15 3.26 -5.40 -11.90
N VAL A 16 2.53 -5.52 -10.80
CA VAL A 16 2.26 -6.82 -10.15
C VAL A 16 0.76 -7.02 -9.92
N GLY A 17 0.25 -8.16 -10.35
CA GLY A 17 -1.12 -8.59 -10.07
C GLY A 17 -2.20 -7.77 -10.78
N GLY A 18 -3.41 -7.83 -10.20
CA GLY A 18 -4.59 -7.14 -10.69
C GLY A 18 -5.42 -7.96 -11.67
N CYS A 19 -6.30 -7.27 -12.40
CA CYS A 19 -7.08 -7.86 -13.49
C CYS A 19 -7.24 -6.91 -14.68
N GLU A 20 -7.72 -7.48 -15.78
CA GLU A 20 -8.35 -6.74 -16.87
C GLU A 20 -9.88 -6.89 -16.80
N ASN A 21 -10.59 -5.99 -17.50
CA ASN A 21 -12.05 -6.03 -17.66
C ASN A 21 -12.83 -5.94 -16.33
N PHE A 22 -12.32 -5.19 -15.34
CA PHE A 22 -12.93 -5.08 -14.01
C PHE A 22 -14.40 -4.65 -14.06
N LEU A 23 -14.71 -3.59 -14.80
CA LEU A 23 -16.06 -3.04 -14.92
C LEU A 23 -16.97 -3.79 -15.90
N ALA A 24 -16.43 -4.71 -16.70
CA ALA A 24 -17.18 -5.41 -17.75
C ALA A 24 -17.82 -6.73 -17.26
N GLY A 25 -17.62 -7.12 -16.00
CA GLY A 25 -18.14 -8.37 -15.44
C GLY A 25 -17.41 -9.64 -15.93
N THR A 26 -16.49 -9.52 -16.89
CA THR A 26 -15.64 -10.61 -17.40
C THR A 26 -14.19 -10.42 -16.95
N ARG A 27 -13.99 -10.31 -15.62
CA ARG A 27 -12.67 -10.10 -15.02
C ARG A 27 -11.69 -11.20 -15.46
N VAL A 28 -10.54 -10.77 -15.98
CA VAL A 28 -9.44 -11.66 -16.37
C VAL A 28 -8.29 -11.47 -15.37
N PRO A 29 -7.97 -12.48 -14.55
CA PRO A 29 -6.84 -12.41 -13.62
C PRO A 29 -5.52 -12.12 -14.35
N MET A 30 -4.71 -11.22 -13.77
CA MET A 30 -3.37 -10.90 -14.27
C MET A 30 -2.32 -11.22 -13.19
N PRO A 31 -2.00 -12.50 -12.94
CA PRO A 31 -1.06 -12.89 -11.89
C PRO A 31 0.39 -12.50 -12.19
N THR A 32 0.66 -11.94 -13.37
CA THR A 32 2.02 -11.63 -13.81
C THR A 32 2.63 -10.51 -12.98
N ALA A 33 3.89 -10.69 -12.61
CA ALA A 33 4.77 -9.60 -12.24
C ALA A 33 5.61 -9.23 -13.46
N GLU A 34 5.51 -7.99 -13.92
CA GLU A 34 6.25 -7.49 -15.08
C GLU A 34 7.23 -6.42 -14.67
N ARG A 35 8.46 -6.48 -15.18
CA ARG A 35 9.52 -5.51 -14.95
C ARG A 35 9.73 -4.65 -16.20
N PHE A 36 9.74 -3.34 -16.02
CA PHE A 36 10.12 -2.35 -17.03
C PHE A 36 11.57 -1.92 -16.88
N ASP A 37 12.35 -2.03 -17.95
CA ASP A 37 13.77 -1.66 -18.01
C ASP A 37 14.05 -0.24 -18.52
N GLY A 38 13.00 0.55 -18.77
CA GLY A 38 13.09 1.85 -19.44
C GLY A 38 12.72 1.80 -20.93
N SER A 39 12.67 0.60 -21.53
CA SER A 39 12.30 0.40 -22.93
C SER A 39 11.19 -0.63 -23.13
N SER A 40 11.21 -1.73 -22.37
CA SER A 40 10.29 -2.85 -22.55
C SER A 40 9.84 -3.46 -21.23
N TRP A 41 8.63 -4.04 -21.23
CA TRP A 41 8.11 -4.84 -20.13
C TRP A 41 8.46 -6.31 -20.35
N SER A 42 8.87 -7.00 -19.28
CA SER A 42 9.22 -8.42 -19.29
C SER A 42 8.65 -9.13 -18.07
N ASN A 43 8.03 -10.30 -18.24
CA ASN A 43 7.53 -11.08 -17.12
C ASN A 43 8.69 -11.64 -16.27
N VAL A 44 8.57 -11.50 -14.95
CA VAL A 44 9.55 -11.97 -13.96
C VAL A 44 8.99 -13.05 -13.03
N GLY A 45 7.87 -13.66 -13.43
CA GLY A 45 7.15 -14.66 -12.64
C GLY A 45 5.68 -14.30 -12.44
N ASN A 46 4.97 -15.22 -11.78
CA ASN A 46 3.57 -15.07 -11.44
C ASN A 46 3.40 -15.17 -9.92
N ILE A 47 2.52 -14.33 -9.39
CA ILE A 47 1.96 -14.45 -8.04
C ILE A 47 0.71 -15.32 -8.07
N THR A 48 0.22 -15.70 -6.89
CA THR A 48 -1.14 -16.23 -6.76
C THR A 48 -2.16 -15.20 -7.24
N GLU A 49 -3.14 -15.60 -8.05
CA GLU A 49 -4.11 -14.70 -8.68
C GLU A 49 -4.92 -13.89 -7.64
N ARG A 50 -4.74 -12.56 -7.67
CA ARG A 50 -5.52 -11.60 -6.87
C ARG A 50 -5.43 -10.17 -7.40
N PHE A 51 -6.36 -9.33 -6.99
CA PHE A 51 -6.43 -7.90 -7.30
C PHE A 51 -6.68 -7.08 -6.02
N GLN A 52 -6.53 -5.76 -6.05
CA GLN A 52 -6.56 -4.87 -4.88
C GLN A 52 -5.59 -5.28 -3.76
N LEU A 53 -4.51 -5.95 -4.16
CA LEU A 53 -3.38 -6.28 -3.32
C LEU A 53 -2.49 -5.06 -3.12
N GLU A 54 -1.55 -5.16 -2.19
CA GLU A 54 -0.48 -4.18 -2.02
C GLU A 54 0.87 -4.77 -2.44
N ALA A 55 1.78 -3.93 -2.96
CA ALA A 55 3.13 -4.37 -3.30
C ALA A 55 4.20 -3.40 -2.77
N VAL A 56 5.18 -3.94 -2.03
CA VAL A 56 6.19 -3.15 -1.32
C VAL A 56 7.59 -3.58 -1.70
N SER A 57 8.46 -2.62 -2.01
CA SER A 57 9.90 -2.86 -2.18
C SER A 57 10.63 -2.65 -0.86
N SER A 58 11.38 -3.65 -0.40
CA SER A 58 12.30 -3.48 0.74
C SER A 58 13.70 -2.99 0.33
N GLY A 59 13.90 -2.75 -0.97
CA GLY A 59 15.22 -2.53 -1.57
C GLY A 59 15.95 -3.82 -1.96
N THR A 60 15.69 -4.93 -1.24
CA THR A 60 16.26 -6.26 -1.54
C THR A 60 15.22 -7.23 -2.10
N TYR A 61 14.00 -7.12 -1.63
CA TYR A 61 12.87 -7.97 -2.02
C TYR A 61 11.70 -7.11 -2.50
N ILE A 62 10.79 -7.74 -3.25
CA ILE A 62 9.45 -7.22 -3.48
C ILE A 62 8.48 -8.14 -2.75
N PHE A 63 7.57 -7.57 -1.98
CA PHE A 63 6.49 -8.29 -1.32
C PHE A 63 5.17 -7.93 -1.97
N THR A 64 4.25 -8.90 -2.01
CA THR A 64 2.84 -8.68 -2.30
C THR A 64 2.02 -9.12 -1.11
N LEU A 65 1.03 -8.32 -0.72
CA LEU A 65 0.31 -8.47 0.54
C LEU A 65 -1.19 -8.40 0.29
N GLY A 66 -1.91 -9.35 0.87
CA GLY A 66 -3.37 -9.42 0.84
C GLY A 66 -3.95 -9.28 -0.56
N GLY A 67 -5.11 -8.64 -0.62
CA GLY A 67 -5.90 -8.42 -1.83
C GLY A 67 -7.16 -9.26 -1.83
N VAL A 68 -7.71 -9.44 -3.02
CA VAL A 68 -8.99 -10.11 -3.27
C VAL A 68 -8.74 -11.26 -4.24
N ALA A 69 -9.10 -12.47 -3.82
CA ALA A 69 -9.02 -13.65 -4.69
C ALA A 69 -10.19 -13.66 -5.69
N PHE A 70 -10.00 -14.29 -6.84
CA PHE A 70 -11.08 -14.46 -7.82
C PHE A 70 -11.96 -15.65 -7.40
N GLY A 71 -13.26 -15.43 -7.22
CA GLY A 71 -14.17 -16.51 -6.80
C GLY A 71 -15.62 -16.08 -6.63
N GLY A 72 -16.45 -16.97 -6.08
CA GLY A 72 -17.90 -16.72 -5.97
C GLY A 72 -18.26 -15.47 -5.18
N THR A 73 -17.51 -15.17 -4.12
CA THR A 73 -17.71 -14.00 -3.25
C THR A 73 -16.59 -12.96 -3.37
N ASP A 74 -15.57 -13.21 -4.19
CA ASP A 74 -14.31 -12.46 -4.22
C ASP A 74 -13.79 -12.12 -2.81
N PRO A 75 -13.38 -13.16 -2.04
CA PRO A 75 -13.01 -12.95 -0.65
C PRO A 75 -11.72 -12.14 -0.53
N ALA A 76 -11.65 -11.33 0.51
CA ALA A 76 -10.38 -10.76 0.95
C ALA A 76 -9.46 -11.91 1.40
N VAL A 77 -8.15 -11.77 1.16
CA VAL A 77 -7.18 -12.79 1.54
C VAL A 77 -6.04 -12.20 2.35
N ASN A 78 -5.42 -13.03 3.17
CA ASN A 78 -4.24 -12.69 3.97
C ASN A 78 -2.91 -13.15 3.33
N THR A 79 -2.90 -13.56 2.06
CA THR A 79 -1.71 -14.16 1.46
C THR A 79 -0.58 -13.14 1.30
N ALA A 80 0.66 -13.61 1.52
CA ALA A 80 1.86 -12.82 1.30
C ALA A 80 2.87 -13.61 0.45
N GLU A 81 3.42 -12.99 -0.58
CA GLU A 81 4.43 -13.60 -1.44
C GLU A 81 5.62 -12.64 -1.63
N MET A 82 6.82 -13.20 -1.77
CA MET A 82 8.07 -12.47 -1.87
C MET A 82 8.82 -12.85 -3.15
N TYR A 83 9.35 -11.84 -3.84
CA TYR A 83 10.24 -11.99 -4.98
C TYR A 83 11.64 -11.47 -4.65
N THR A 84 12.66 -12.18 -5.15
CA THR A 84 14.05 -11.71 -5.16
C THR A 84 14.63 -11.82 -6.57
N ALA A 85 15.24 -10.73 -7.05
CA ALA A 85 15.93 -10.74 -8.34
C ALA A 85 17.27 -11.51 -8.31
N GLN A 86 17.79 -11.83 -7.12
CA GLN A 86 19.15 -12.36 -6.95
C GLN A 86 19.30 -13.83 -7.32
N THR A 87 18.22 -14.62 -7.28
CA THR A 87 18.29 -16.08 -7.46
C THR A 87 18.21 -16.51 -8.93
N GLY A 88 17.96 -15.59 -9.86
CA GLY A 88 17.74 -15.92 -11.28
C GLY A 88 16.47 -16.75 -11.55
N THR A 89 15.69 -17.04 -10.51
CA THR A 89 14.42 -17.76 -10.60
C THR A 89 13.26 -16.78 -10.73
N GLN A 90 12.39 -16.99 -11.71
CA GLN A 90 11.14 -16.23 -11.91
C GLN A 90 10.02 -16.72 -10.97
N ALA A 91 10.34 -17.02 -9.71
CA ALA A 91 9.41 -17.58 -8.75
C ALA A 91 9.17 -16.62 -7.59
N TRP A 92 7.93 -16.61 -7.11
CA TRP A 92 7.50 -15.91 -5.90
C TRP A 92 7.35 -16.93 -4.77
N ASP A 93 7.99 -16.65 -3.63
CA ASP A 93 7.95 -17.51 -2.46
C ASP A 93 6.83 -17.10 -1.51
N GLY A 94 6.01 -18.05 -1.07
CA GLY A 94 5.03 -17.83 -0.02
C GLY A 94 5.69 -17.42 1.31
N LYS A 95 5.09 -16.44 2.00
CA LYS A 95 5.51 -15.93 3.31
C LYS A 95 4.37 -16.06 4.32
N ALA A 96 4.66 -15.75 5.58
CA ALA A 96 3.63 -15.70 6.60
C ALA A 96 2.53 -14.71 6.17
N GLY A 97 1.30 -15.20 6.12
CA GLY A 97 0.14 -14.39 5.79
C GLY A 97 -0.17 -13.37 6.88
N LEU A 98 -0.90 -12.33 6.49
CA LEU A 98 -1.36 -11.28 7.40
C LEU A 98 -2.25 -11.89 8.52
N PRO A 99 -2.29 -11.31 9.73
CA PRO A 99 -3.18 -11.76 10.80
C PRO A 99 -4.67 -11.54 10.47
N LEU A 100 -4.97 -10.69 9.49
CA LEU A 100 -6.29 -10.35 8.99
C LEU A 100 -6.31 -10.53 7.48
N ASP A 101 -7.42 -10.99 6.93
CA ASP A 101 -7.68 -10.89 5.49
C ASP A 101 -7.90 -9.41 5.16
N LEU A 102 -7.13 -8.85 4.22
CA LEU A 102 -7.16 -7.42 3.92
C LEU A 102 -7.06 -7.16 2.43
N SER A 103 -7.94 -6.30 1.92
CA SER A 103 -7.87 -5.70 0.58
C SER A 103 -7.87 -4.17 0.67
N TYR A 104 -7.39 -3.47 -0.36
CA TYR A 104 -7.32 -1.99 -0.36
C TYR A 104 -6.54 -1.39 0.82
N SER A 105 -5.68 -2.17 1.46
CA SER A 105 -4.72 -1.68 2.45
C SER A 105 -3.60 -0.92 1.75
N SER A 106 -2.84 -0.13 2.52
CA SER A 106 -1.57 0.43 2.06
C SER A 106 -0.43 -0.13 2.88
N ALA A 107 0.79 -0.15 2.34
CA ALA A 107 1.93 -0.58 3.12
C ALA A 107 3.22 0.14 2.74
N ALA A 108 4.14 0.22 3.70
CA ALA A 108 5.47 0.81 3.49
C ALA A 108 6.55 0.02 4.24
N HIS A 109 7.74 -0.03 3.65
CA HIS A 109 8.90 -0.64 4.26
C HIS A 109 9.75 0.40 5.00
N VAL A 110 10.09 0.13 6.26
CA VAL A 110 11.05 0.90 7.06
C VAL A 110 11.91 -0.06 7.88
N GLN A 111 13.24 0.08 7.79
CA GLN A 111 14.21 -0.57 8.68
C GLN A 111 14.06 -2.11 8.82
N GLY A 112 13.76 -2.82 7.72
CA GLY A 112 13.63 -4.30 7.73
C GLY A 112 12.24 -4.80 8.12
N HIS A 113 11.30 -3.88 8.30
CA HIS A 113 9.90 -4.15 8.61
C HIS A 113 8.99 -3.60 7.50
N ILE A 114 7.86 -4.27 7.28
CA ILE A 114 6.79 -3.77 6.40
C ILE A 114 5.57 -3.53 7.27
N PHE A 115 5.06 -2.31 7.23
CA PHE A 115 3.85 -1.92 7.95
C PHE A 115 2.69 -1.83 6.99
N ALA A 116 1.59 -2.52 7.28
CA ALA A 116 0.34 -2.43 6.53
C ALA A 116 -0.73 -1.69 7.35
N PHE A 117 -1.53 -0.88 6.68
CA PHE A 117 -2.46 0.06 7.29
C PHE A 117 -3.87 -0.09 6.70
N GLY A 118 -4.83 -0.35 7.57
CA GLY A 118 -6.25 -0.41 7.24
C GLY A 118 -6.59 -1.41 6.12
N GLY A 119 -7.57 -1.04 5.29
CA GLY A 119 -8.17 -1.88 4.25
C GLY A 119 -9.56 -2.38 4.64
N TYR A 120 -10.11 -3.23 3.79
CA TYR A 120 -11.35 -3.97 4.01
C TYR A 120 -11.02 -5.41 4.38
N ASP A 121 -11.68 -5.93 5.41
CA ASP A 121 -11.67 -7.35 5.70
C ASP A 121 -12.67 -8.13 4.83
N ASP A 122 -12.76 -9.45 5.03
CA ASP A 122 -13.67 -10.31 4.27
C ASP A 122 -15.15 -10.06 4.56
N ALA A 123 -15.47 -9.36 5.66
CA ALA A 123 -16.82 -8.94 6.01
C ALA A 123 -17.18 -7.56 5.42
N ASP A 124 -16.30 -6.96 4.61
CA ASP A 124 -16.41 -5.60 4.08
C ASP A 124 -16.36 -4.52 5.19
N ASP A 125 -15.82 -4.87 6.37
CA ASP A 125 -15.59 -3.94 7.46
C ASP A 125 -14.26 -3.21 7.26
N LYS A 126 -14.31 -1.88 7.36
CA LYS A 126 -13.12 -1.02 7.28
C LYS A 126 -12.27 -1.21 8.53
N GLN A 127 -10.97 -1.36 8.32
CA GLN A 127 -10.02 -1.59 9.39
C GLN A 127 -9.23 -0.32 9.73
N ASP A 128 -8.95 -0.13 11.02
CA ASP A 128 -8.01 0.87 11.55
C ASP A 128 -6.70 0.20 12.04
N SER A 129 -6.55 -1.09 11.80
CA SER A 129 -5.41 -1.88 12.26
C SER A 129 -4.10 -1.45 11.60
N ILE A 130 -3.02 -1.60 12.36
CA ILE A 130 -1.65 -1.47 11.89
C ILE A 130 -0.96 -2.81 12.11
N LEU A 131 -0.45 -3.39 11.02
CA LEU A 131 0.21 -4.69 11.03
C LEU A 131 1.69 -4.50 10.75
N ASP A 132 2.55 -5.09 11.57
CA ASP A 132 4.01 -5.05 11.45
C ASP A 132 4.56 -6.42 11.04
N TYR A 133 5.14 -6.52 9.85
CA TYR A 133 5.87 -7.68 9.38
C TYR A 133 7.37 -7.54 9.58
N SER A 134 7.95 -8.40 10.41
CA SER A 134 9.40 -8.56 10.48
C SER A 134 9.90 -9.47 9.35
N ILE A 135 10.69 -8.91 8.42
CA ILE A 135 11.25 -9.67 7.29
C ILE A 135 12.18 -10.79 7.78
N SER A 136 12.99 -10.52 8.81
CA SER A 136 13.94 -11.51 9.35
C SER A 136 13.25 -12.66 10.09
N ALA A 137 12.14 -12.37 10.78
CA ALA A 137 11.39 -13.38 11.52
C ALA A 137 10.34 -14.09 10.65
N ASN A 138 10.00 -13.52 9.49
CA ASN A 138 8.89 -13.96 8.65
C ASN A 138 7.60 -14.12 9.48
N SER A 139 7.24 -13.07 10.23
CA SER A 139 6.09 -13.09 11.12
C SER A 139 5.47 -11.71 11.25
N TRP A 140 4.15 -11.69 11.38
CA TRP A 140 3.38 -10.49 11.63
C TRP A 140 3.07 -10.29 13.12
N THR A 141 2.99 -9.03 13.53
CA THR A 141 2.44 -8.59 14.81
C THR A 141 1.36 -7.55 14.55
N VAL A 142 0.25 -7.62 15.30
CA VAL A 142 -0.73 -6.54 15.33
C VAL A 142 -0.22 -5.48 16.30
N CYS A 143 -0.02 -4.25 15.84
CA CYS A 143 0.41 -3.16 16.70
C CYS A 143 -0.63 -2.90 17.80
N SER A 144 -0.18 -2.52 18.99
CA SER A 144 -1.07 -2.16 20.10
C SER A 144 -1.81 -0.85 19.89
N THR A 145 -1.30 0.00 19.00
CA THR A 145 -1.92 1.25 18.56
C THR A 145 -2.67 1.01 17.25
N SER A 146 -3.88 1.57 17.14
CA SER A 146 -4.62 1.64 15.88
C SER A 146 -4.55 3.05 15.28
N LEU A 147 -4.91 3.15 14.00
CA LEU A 147 -5.16 4.44 13.37
C LEU A 147 -6.34 5.12 14.09
N PRO A 148 -6.38 6.46 14.15
CA PRO A 148 -7.47 7.20 14.79
C PRO A 148 -8.83 6.98 14.14
N ARG A 149 -8.86 6.34 12.96
CA ARG A 149 -10.05 5.97 12.19
C ARG A 149 -9.71 4.82 11.24
N PRO A 150 -10.71 4.03 10.82
CA PRO A 150 -10.54 3.08 9.73
C PRO A 150 -10.22 3.78 8.41
N VAL A 151 -9.28 3.20 7.65
CA VAL A 151 -8.81 3.78 6.38
C VAL A 151 -8.84 2.72 5.28
N VAL A 152 -9.21 3.10 4.04
CA VAL A 152 -9.22 2.20 2.87
C VAL A 152 -8.83 2.97 1.62
N GLY A 153 -8.25 2.28 0.62
CA GLY A 153 -7.85 2.89 -0.64
C GLY A 153 -6.80 3.98 -0.43
N THR A 154 -5.87 3.73 0.49
CA THR A 154 -4.87 4.68 0.95
C THR A 154 -3.53 4.46 0.25
N SER A 155 -2.61 5.39 0.44
CA SER A 155 -1.20 5.22 0.07
C SER A 155 -0.32 5.45 1.29
N ALA A 156 0.76 4.68 1.40
CA ALA A 156 1.72 4.78 2.50
C ALA A 156 3.11 5.04 1.93
N VAL A 157 3.80 6.07 2.41
CA VAL A 157 5.16 6.41 1.96
C VAL A 157 6.08 6.65 3.14
N PRO A 158 7.32 6.11 3.12
CA PRO A 158 8.31 6.43 4.12
C PRO A 158 8.80 7.87 3.92
N TRP A 159 8.98 8.61 5.01
CA TRP A 159 9.57 9.95 5.04
C TRP A 159 10.64 10.04 6.13
N TYR A 160 11.83 10.52 5.77
CA TYR A 160 12.93 10.72 6.72
C TYR A 160 12.93 12.17 7.22
N ASP A 161 12.75 12.32 8.52
CA ASP A 161 12.93 13.56 9.24
C ASP A 161 14.39 13.69 9.69
N SER A 162 15.13 14.56 9.00
CA SER A 162 16.53 14.85 9.32
C SER A 162 16.73 15.55 10.67
N SER A 163 15.69 16.22 11.22
CA SER A 163 15.79 16.93 12.49
C SER A 163 15.73 15.97 13.69
N ALA A 164 14.97 14.88 13.54
CA ALA A 164 14.81 13.82 14.53
C ALA A 164 15.71 12.60 14.26
N ASP A 165 16.43 12.56 13.13
CA ASP A 165 17.14 11.38 12.61
C ASP A 165 16.25 10.13 12.62
N ARG A 166 15.03 10.28 12.09
CA ARG A 166 13.98 9.26 12.19
C ARG A 166 13.19 9.13 10.90
N THR A 167 12.77 7.91 10.57
CA THR A 167 11.87 7.65 9.45
C THR A 167 10.46 7.38 9.96
N TYR A 168 9.50 8.16 9.48
CA TYR A 168 8.08 7.97 9.68
C TYR A 168 7.45 7.32 8.44
N ILE A 169 6.26 6.76 8.60
CA ILE A 169 5.40 6.40 7.47
C ILE A 169 4.24 7.38 7.45
N LEU A 170 4.04 8.00 6.29
CA LEU A 170 2.91 8.87 6.03
C LEU A 170 1.84 8.07 5.34
N VAL A 171 0.64 8.04 5.92
CA VAL A 171 -0.54 7.39 5.33
C VAL A 171 -1.47 8.48 4.84
N PHE A 172 -1.76 8.45 3.54
CA PHE A 172 -2.62 9.40 2.85
C PHE A 172 -3.88 8.72 2.32
N GLY A 173 -4.93 9.52 2.22
CA GLY A 173 -6.19 9.08 1.67
C GLY A 173 -7.07 8.42 2.71
N ASN A 174 -8.37 8.45 2.43
CA ASN A 174 -9.41 7.86 3.23
C ASN A 174 -10.67 7.80 2.38
N HIS A 175 -11.29 6.65 2.23
CA HIS A 175 -12.61 6.58 1.62
C HIS A 175 -13.61 6.14 2.69
N VAL A 176 -14.17 7.12 3.41
CA VAL A 176 -15.20 6.82 4.40
C VAL A 176 -16.58 7.14 3.79
N ALA A 177 -17.03 6.20 2.96
CA ALA A 177 -18.34 6.05 2.30
C ALA A 177 -18.43 6.60 0.86
N GLU A 178 -18.74 5.68 -0.07
CA GLU A 178 -19.27 6.06 -1.39
C GLU A 178 -20.60 6.78 -1.11
N GLY A 179 -20.67 8.09 -1.34
CA GLY A 179 -21.92 8.85 -1.35
C GLY A 179 -22.26 9.65 -0.09
N ASP A 180 -21.40 10.59 0.30
CA ASP A 180 -21.76 12.02 0.47
C ASP A 180 -20.51 12.77 0.99
N PRO A 181 -19.80 13.54 0.15
CA PRO A 181 -18.65 14.33 0.57
C PRO A 181 -18.95 15.32 1.72
N ALA A 182 -20.22 15.66 1.97
CA ALA A 182 -20.62 16.52 3.08
C ALA A 182 -20.59 15.82 4.45
N LEU A 183 -20.53 14.47 4.48
CA LEU A 183 -20.46 13.67 5.70
C LEU A 183 -19.03 13.27 6.09
N ASP A 184 -18.04 13.57 5.23
CA ASP A 184 -16.63 13.28 5.47
C ASP A 184 -15.88 14.60 5.73
N PRO A 185 -15.70 14.99 7.01
CA PRO A 185 -15.03 16.25 7.35
C PRO A 185 -13.52 16.23 7.05
N GLN A 186 -12.97 15.06 6.69
CA GLN A 186 -11.53 14.82 6.61
C GLN A 186 -11.09 14.62 5.16
N LYS A 187 -10.67 15.72 4.53
CA LYS A 187 -10.32 15.76 3.11
C LYS A 187 -8.92 15.19 2.78
N GLY A 188 -8.25 14.58 3.76
CA GLY A 188 -6.96 13.93 3.51
C GLY A 188 -5.84 14.36 4.45
N GLU A 189 -6.14 14.61 5.73
CA GLU A 189 -5.14 14.77 6.77
C GLU A 189 -4.18 13.56 6.73
N PRO A 190 -2.87 13.79 6.55
CA PRO A 190 -1.90 12.71 6.60
C PRO A 190 -1.79 12.17 8.03
N LEU A 191 -1.62 10.85 8.14
CA LEU A 191 -1.27 10.21 9.40
C LEU A 191 0.23 9.94 9.41
N PHE A 192 0.92 10.47 10.40
CA PHE A 192 2.32 10.18 10.68
C PHE A 192 2.37 9.00 11.64
N PHE A 193 2.87 7.87 11.16
CA PHE A 193 3.17 6.70 11.98
C PHE A 193 4.66 6.66 12.28
N ASP A 194 5.02 6.55 13.56
CA ASP A 194 6.38 6.30 14.05
C ASP A 194 6.61 4.80 14.22
N PRO A 195 7.41 4.14 13.36
CA PRO A 195 7.68 2.70 13.44
C PRO A 195 8.42 2.27 14.71
N GLN A 196 9.15 3.18 15.37
CA GLN A 196 9.93 2.83 16.58
C GLN A 196 9.06 2.80 17.83
N THR A 197 8.06 3.68 17.91
CA THR A 197 7.19 3.81 19.09
C THR A 197 5.76 3.34 18.85
N ALA A 198 5.43 2.95 17.62
CA ALA A 198 4.07 2.69 17.15
C ALA A 198 3.10 3.86 17.42
N ALA A 199 3.60 5.10 17.48
CA ALA A 199 2.78 6.27 17.74
C ALA A 199 2.18 6.77 16.42
N VAL A 200 0.91 7.19 16.47
CA VAL A 200 0.22 7.82 15.34
C VAL A 200 -0.06 9.28 15.69
N ARG A 201 0.23 10.18 14.75
CA ARG A 201 -0.09 11.60 14.86
C ARG A 201 -0.84 12.05 13.61
N VAL A 202 -1.89 12.84 13.80
CA VAL A 202 -2.62 13.48 12.69
C VAL A 202 -1.87 14.75 12.28
N GLY A 203 -1.59 14.89 11.00
CA GLY A 203 -1.04 16.11 10.41
C GLY A 203 -2.12 17.17 10.14
N THR A 204 -1.70 18.27 9.55
CA THR A 204 -2.60 19.36 9.14
C THR A 204 -3.37 18.95 7.90
N SER A 205 -4.66 19.29 7.86
CA SER A 205 -5.51 19.06 6.68
C SER A 205 -4.92 19.78 5.47
N LEU A 206 -5.05 19.16 4.30
CA LEU A 206 -4.65 19.79 3.05
C LEU A 206 -5.69 20.86 2.71
N ASP A 207 -5.31 22.13 2.82
CA ASP A 207 -6.17 23.25 2.41
C ASP A 207 -6.58 23.08 0.93
N ASP A 208 -7.89 23.10 0.67
CA ASP A 208 -8.53 22.95 -0.64
C ASP A 208 -8.25 21.64 -1.42
N GLY A 209 -7.52 20.69 -0.84
CA GLY A 209 -7.17 19.40 -1.45
C GLY A 209 -8.08 18.25 -1.02
N ASP A 210 -8.19 17.24 -1.89
CA ASP A 210 -8.85 15.97 -1.60
C ASP A 210 -7.84 14.83 -1.86
N ALA A 211 -7.16 14.35 -0.80
CA ALA A 211 -6.18 13.26 -0.91
C ALA A 211 -6.83 11.86 -0.97
N ARG A 212 -8.17 11.77 -1.01
CA ARG A 212 -8.85 10.48 -0.99
C ARG A 212 -8.59 9.72 -2.29
N ASN A 213 -8.35 8.42 -2.17
CA ASN A 213 -7.94 7.56 -3.30
C ASN A 213 -6.72 8.11 -4.06
N SER A 214 -5.80 8.78 -3.36
CA SER A 214 -4.57 9.26 -3.97
C SER A 214 -3.48 8.20 -3.93
N SER A 215 -2.64 8.20 -4.97
CA SER A 215 -1.35 7.50 -4.95
C SER A 215 -0.28 8.48 -4.50
N ALA A 216 0.59 8.06 -3.59
CA ALA A 216 1.66 8.90 -3.05
C ALA A 216 3.04 8.40 -3.46
N VAL A 217 3.97 9.32 -3.68
CA VAL A 217 5.40 9.03 -3.82
C VAL A 217 6.23 10.07 -3.09
N ASN A 218 7.20 9.62 -2.28
CA ASN A 218 8.19 10.51 -1.70
C ASN A 218 9.37 10.71 -2.65
N LEU A 219 9.66 11.97 -2.98
CA LEU A 219 10.79 12.42 -3.78
C LEU A 219 11.64 13.38 -2.95
N ASP A 220 12.71 12.86 -2.36
CA ASP A 220 13.71 13.63 -1.61
C ASP A 220 13.12 14.53 -0.51
N GLY A 221 12.16 13.99 0.25
CA GLY A 221 11.51 14.67 1.37
C GLY A 221 10.26 15.47 0.99
N ARG A 222 9.90 15.49 -0.30
CA ARG A 222 8.66 16.05 -0.82
C ARG A 222 7.75 14.91 -1.29
N VAL A 223 6.52 14.85 -0.76
CA VAL A 223 5.53 13.86 -1.18
C VAL A 223 4.69 14.43 -2.31
N LEU A 224 4.61 13.71 -3.43
CA LEU A 224 3.63 13.98 -4.48
C LEU A 224 2.43 13.06 -4.30
N LEU A 225 1.24 13.64 -4.30
CA LEU A 225 -0.03 12.92 -4.30
C LEU A 225 -0.67 13.08 -5.67
N VAL A 226 -0.99 11.97 -6.33
CA VAL A 226 -1.82 11.95 -7.55
C VAL A 226 -3.22 11.54 -7.13
N CYS A 227 -4.15 12.50 -7.15
CA CYS A 227 -5.51 12.33 -6.67
C CYS A 227 -6.43 11.73 -7.75
N ARG A 228 -7.57 11.16 -7.33
CA ARG A 228 -8.54 10.51 -8.23
C ARG A 228 -9.05 11.43 -9.35
N ASN A 229 -9.18 12.73 -9.08
CA ASN A 229 -9.62 13.72 -10.06
C ASN A 229 -8.54 14.12 -11.07
N GLY A 230 -7.32 13.58 -10.94
CA GLY A 230 -6.17 13.88 -11.79
C GLY A 230 -5.29 15.01 -11.27
N ASP A 231 -5.66 15.65 -10.16
CA ASP A 231 -4.82 16.69 -9.56
C ASP A 231 -3.54 16.09 -8.97
N VAL A 232 -2.46 16.86 -9.07
CA VAL A 232 -1.19 16.53 -8.43
C VAL A 232 -0.92 17.56 -7.34
N TRP A 233 -0.75 17.06 -6.12
CA TRP A 233 -0.47 17.87 -4.95
C TRP A 233 0.95 17.62 -4.45
N GLU A 234 1.57 18.68 -3.96
CA GLU A 234 2.86 18.59 -3.27
C GLU A 234 2.63 18.78 -1.78
N TYR A 235 3.07 17.81 -0.99
CA TYR A 235 3.04 17.85 0.46
C TYR A 235 4.47 17.83 1.01
N TYR A 236 4.71 18.70 1.98
CA TYR A 236 6.02 18.92 2.60
C TYR A 236 5.93 18.54 4.09
N PRO A 237 6.20 17.27 4.44
CA PRO A 237 5.96 16.80 5.80
C PRO A 237 6.80 17.55 6.84
N ALA A 238 7.97 18.07 6.47
CA ALA A 238 8.83 18.87 7.34
C ALA A 238 8.23 20.22 7.78
N LEU A 239 7.17 20.70 7.10
CA LEU A 239 6.47 21.93 7.48
C LEU A 239 5.26 21.66 8.39
N ASP A 240 4.87 20.39 8.51
CA ASP A 240 3.69 19.95 9.26
C ASP A 240 4.08 19.10 10.49
N TYR A 241 5.19 18.35 10.41
CA TYR A 241 5.73 17.56 11.51
C TYR A 241 6.23 18.44 12.67
#